data_AF-A0A7X0DND9-F1
#
_entry.id   AF-A0A7X0DND9-F1
#
_cell.length_a   1.000
_cell.length_b   1.000
_cell.length_c   1.000
_cell.angle_alpha   90.00
_cell.angle_beta   90.00
_cell.angle_gamma   90.00
#
_symmetry.space_group_name_H-M   'P 1'
#
loop_
_entity.id
_entity.type
_entity.pdbx_description
1 polymer ?
#
loop_
_entity_poly.entity_id
_entity_poly.type
_entity_poly.pdbx_seq_one_letter_code
_entity_poly.pdbx_strand_id
1 'polypeptide(L)'
;MAQHNEDDIPQRQLTDDRPFNPFRAPKTVQAQTIVADVLGQLQCFERVKGLRQRQRKPTDQQTLETTVAAVVCDLIHRFITKPDGWVSVSLSNQDLGRASRYRATAMNKTLPTVIKRLAEPEMAFVEMEIGHQGYFGPARRTVMKAGSRLLTRLHDHGIGLDDLTQSTGQEVIILKDSKADYWDEGGLVEYDDTDQTRHYRDEVQAINAWLTQADIQFDGDPVVDDTDRLLRRYFSRGSFDCGGRLFGGFWQPLPKWQRHKGLLIDGEEVATLDYGQMAPRILYGLTGVPAPTTDSYLLPGLEAQRKGVKKVMNALLFADKPLTRFPADTRKLFPTRMAFAQVVEALQQLHAPINHLFFTGIGHQVQFVESEILVDVLLALKTEGIIGLPVHDAVIVARSSIPQVSKIMLEVFKDYTGVEGMVSEERG
;
A
#
# COMPACT_ATOMS: atom_id res chain seq x y z
N MET A 1 22.83 -7.13 -1.55
CA MET A 1 21.41 -6.97 -1.91
C MET A 1 20.61 -7.09 -0.64
N ALA A 2 20.04 -5.98 -0.18
CA ALA A 2 19.35 -5.89 1.09
C ALA A 2 17.97 -6.54 0.95
N GLN A 3 17.72 -7.57 1.74
CA GLN A 3 16.35 -7.90 2.07
C GLN A 3 15.73 -6.77 2.85
N HIS A 4 14.46 -6.55 2.53
CA HIS A 4 13.52 -5.77 3.29
C HIS A 4 13.71 -6.02 4.78
N ASN A 5 14.13 -4.97 5.50
CA ASN A 5 13.58 -4.79 6.83
C ASN A 5 12.09 -4.52 6.62
N GLU A 6 11.26 -5.30 7.28
CA GLU A 6 9.81 -5.10 7.38
C GLU A 6 9.44 -3.78 8.11
N ASP A 7 10.42 -2.92 8.40
CA ASP A 7 10.26 -1.61 9.04
C ASP A 7 10.94 -0.45 8.26
N ASP A 8 11.53 -0.67 7.08
CA ASP A 8 12.16 0.42 6.28
C ASP A 8 11.16 1.00 5.26
N ILE A 9 10.21 1.77 5.75
CA ILE A 9 9.60 2.84 4.95
C ILE A 9 10.74 3.81 4.64
N PRO A 10 10.98 4.20 3.37
CA PRO A 10 12.00 5.19 3.04
C PRO A 10 11.79 6.42 3.92
N GLN A 11 12.76 6.72 4.78
CA GLN A 11 12.82 7.97 5.53
C GLN A 11 13.01 9.10 4.52
N ARG A 12 11.91 9.53 3.89
CA ARG A 12 11.82 10.88 3.34
C ARG A 12 12.14 11.83 4.47
N GLN A 13 13.06 12.75 4.24
CA GLN A 13 13.24 13.92 5.09
C GLN A 13 11.86 14.49 5.43
N LEU A 14 11.45 14.33 6.70
CA LEU A 14 10.15 14.71 7.23
C LEU A 14 10.09 16.24 7.27
N THR A 15 9.64 16.86 6.18
CA THR A 15 8.50 17.75 6.38
C THR A 15 7.35 16.85 6.81
N ASP A 16 6.70 17.17 7.92
CA ASP A 16 5.59 16.41 8.52
C ASP A 16 4.31 16.35 7.63
N ASP A 17 4.46 16.73 6.36
CA ASP A 17 3.43 17.10 5.41
C ASP A 17 3.03 15.89 4.56
N ARG A 18 1.76 15.50 4.65
CA ARG A 18 1.22 14.37 3.88
C ARG A 18 1.06 14.76 2.40
N PRO A 19 1.39 13.92 1.41
CA PRO A 19 1.04 14.18 0.02
C PRO A 19 -0.49 14.28 -0.18
N PHE A 20 -0.92 15.20 -1.05
CA PHE A 20 -2.32 15.36 -1.47
C PHE A 20 -2.88 14.02 -1.96
N ASN A 21 -4.01 13.58 -1.40
CA ASN A 21 -4.76 12.44 -1.93
C ASN A 21 -5.87 12.94 -2.87
N PRO A 22 -5.67 12.85 -4.20
CA PRO A 22 -6.61 13.39 -5.17
C PRO A 22 -7.85 12.52 -5.37
N PHE A 23 -7.96 11.39 -4.67
CA PHE A 23 -9.10 10.47 -4.76
C PHE A 23 -10.11 10.65 -3.62
N ARG A 24 -9.83 11.49 -2.61
CA ARG A 24 -10.79 11.77 -1.53
C ARG A 24 -12.08 12.38 -2.10
N ALA A 25 -13.21 11.94 -1.57
CA ALA A 25 -14.54 12.33 -2.04
C ALA A 25 -15.54 12.43 -0.87
N PRO A 26 -16.62 13.22 -1.01
CA PRO A 26 -17.66 13.30 -0.01
C PRO A 26 -18.56 12.05 -0.05
N LYS A 27 -18.83 11.44 1.10
CA LYS A 27 -19.68 10.25 1.24
C LYS A 27 -21.10 10.61 1.63
N THR A 28 -21.27 11.44 2.66
CA THR A 28 -22.58 11.78 3.23
C THR A 28 -23.15 13.07 2.65
N VAL A 29 -24.44 13.31 2.88
CA VAL A 29 -25.14 14.53 2.45
C VAL A 29 -24.50 15.79 3.07
N GLN A 30 -24.03 15.70 4.30
CA GLN A 30 -23.34 16.80 4.99
C GLN A 30 -22.04 17.16 4.26
N ALA A 31 -21.18 16.18 3.97
CA ALA A 31 -19.94 16.40 3.24
C ALA A 31 -20.20 16.92 1.81
N GLN A 32 -21.21 16.37 1.14
CA GLN A 32 -21.65 16.83 -0.19
C GLN A 32 -22.12 18.28 -0.16
N THR A 33 -22.83 18.69 0.88
CA THR A 33 -23.32 20.08 1.07
C THR A 33 -22.16 21.06 1.22
N ILE A 34 -21.14 20.71 1.99
CA ILE A 34 -19.93 21.56 2.14
C ILE A 34 -19.21 21.70 0.80
N VAL A 35 -18.99 20.59 0.09
CA VAL A 35 -18.34 20.63 -1.24
C VAL A 35 -19.16 21.49 -2.22
N ALA A 36 -20.49 21.36 -2.20
CA ALA A 36 -21.38 22.16 -3.04
C ALA A 36 -21.34 23.66 -2.68
N ASP A 37 -21.30 24.02 -1.40
CA ASP A 37 -21.14 25.40 -0.94
C ASP A 37 -19.82 26.00 -1.45
N VAL A 38 -18.69 25.32 -1.20
CA VAL A 38 -17.37 25.78 -1.65
C VAL A 38 -17.33 25.94 -3.17
N LEU A 39 -17.86 24.98 -3.91
CA LEU A 39 -17.93 25.03 -5.37
C LEU A 39 -18.78 26.21 -5.86
N GLY A 40 -19.98 26.40 -5.29
CA GLY A 40 -20.88 27.49 -5.68
C GLY A 40 -20.26 28.86 -5.41
N GLN A 41 -19.56 29.01 -4.28
CA GLN A 41 -18.84 30.24 -3.96
C GLN A 41 -17.63 30.48 -4.87
N LEU A 42 -16.88 29.44 -5.22
CA LEU A 42 -15.77 29.54 -6.18
C LEU A 42 -16.28 29.99 -7.54
N GLN A 43 -17.38 29.43 -8.02
CA GLN A 43 -17.99 29.84 -9.29
C GLN A 43 -18.55 31.27 -9.22
N CYS A 44 -19.14 31.66 -8.09
CA CYS A 44 -19.59 33.04 -7.87
C CYS A 44 -18.42 34.02 -7.90
N PHE A 45 -17.33 33.70 -7.21
CA PHE A 45 -16.08 34.47 -7.21
C PHE A 45 -15.51 34.62 -8.62
N GLU A 46 -15.42 33.54 -9.39
CA GLU A 46 -14.98 33.58 -10.80
C GLU A 46 -15.83 34.53 -11.64
N ARG A 47 -17.15 34.53 -11.43
CA ARG A 47 -18.11 35.40 -12.14
C ARG A 47 -17.94 36.86 -11.76
N VAL A 48 -17.90 37.17 -10.46
CA VAL A 48 -17.80 38.55 -9.94
C VAL A 48 -16.46 39.18 -10.34
N LYS A 49 -15.37 38.42 -10.31
CA LYS A 49 -14.04 38.89 -10.70
C LYS A 49 -13.77 38.81 -12.21
N GLY A 50 -14.72 38.35 -13.02
CA GLY A 50 -14.56 38.25 -14.47
C GLY A 50 -13.43 37.30 -14.91
N LEU A 51 -13.10 36.29 -14.11
CA LEU A 51 -11.94 35.40 -14.33
C LEU A 51 -12.16 34.38 -15.46
N ARG A 52 -13.33 34.40 -16.10
CA ARG A 52 -13.68 33.53 -17.22
C ARG A 52 -14.39 34.34 -18.31
N GLN A 53 -13.91 34.17 -19.54
CA GLN A 53 -14.52 34.77 -20.73
C GLN A 53 -15.61 33.88 -21.35
N ARG A 54 -15.60 32.57 -21.06
CA ARG A 54 -16.50 31.59 -21.67
C ARG A 54 -17.14 30.71 -20.60
N GLN A 55 -18.41 30.34 -20.85
CA GLN A 55 -19.09 29.32 -20.06
C GLN A 55 -18.30 28.01 -20.08
N ARG A 56 -18.28 27.33 -18.94
CA ARG A 56 -17.57 26.05 -18.80
C ARG A 56 -18.35 24.96 -19.54
N LYS A 57 -17.65 24.13 -20.32
CA LYS A 57 -18.25 22.95 -20.95
C LYS A 57 -18.66 21.93 -19.89
N PRO A 58 -19.61 21.03 -20.15
CA PRO A 58 -20.04 20.01 -19.18
C PRO A 58 -18.88 19.16 -18.63
N THR A 59 -17.98 18.68 -19.49
CA THR A 59 -16.81 17.87 -19.08
C THR A 59 -15.82 18.65 -18.20
N ASP A 60 -15.59 19.92 -18.52
CA ASP A 60 -14.72 20.79 -17.74
C ASP A 60 -15.35 21.09 -16.37
N GLN A 61 -16.68 21.18 -16.33
CA GLN A 61 -17.45 21.43 -15.10
C GLN A 61 -17.39 20.22 -14.16
N GLN A 62 -17.55 19.01 -14.69
CA GLN A 62 -17.35 17.78 -13.92
C GLN A 62 -15.90 17.63 -13.41
N THR A 63 -14.92 18.06 -14.21
CA THR A 63 -13.51 18.10 -13.77
C THR A 63 -13.29 19.08 -12.63
N LEU A 64 -13.90 20.28 -12.70
CA LEU A 64 -13.85 21.26 -11.61
C LEU A 64 -14.48 20.68 -10.33
N GLU A 65 -15.69 20.12 -10.44
CA GLU A 65 -16.40 19.48 -9.31
C GLU A 65 -15.52 18.44 -8.63
N THR A 66 -14.95 17.52 -9.40
CA THR A 66 -14.04 16.48 -8.89
C THR A 66 -12.79 17.09 -8.23
N THR A 67 -12.23 18.14 -8.82
CA THR A 67 -11.04 18.82 -8.28
C THR A 67 -11.33 19.52 -6.96
N VAL A 68 -12.46 20.25 -6.87
CA VAL A 68 -12.87 20.93 -5.65
C VAL A 68 -13.22 19.92 -4.57
N ALA A 69 -13.96 18.86 -4.90
CA ALA A 69 -14.28 17.78 -3.98
C ALA A 69 -13.02 17.17 -3.38
N ALA A 70 -12.04 16.79 -4.22
CA ALA A 70 -10.80 16.21 -3.75
C ALA A 70 -10.00 17.16 -2.84
N VAL A 71 -9.85 18.44 -3.22
CA VAL A 71 -9.15 19.43 -2.38
C VAL A 71 -9.86 19.61 -1.04
N VAL A 72 -11.17 19.82 -1.04
CA VAL A 72 -11.94 20.07 0.18
C VAL A 72 -11.91 18.84 1.09
N CYS A 73 -12.21 17.65 0.57
CA CYS A 73 -12.23 16.42 1.36
C CYS A 73 -10.86 16.02 1.88
N ASP A 74 -9.78 16.22 1.11
CA ASP A 74 -8.42 15.89 1.59
C ASP A 74 -7.94 16.84 2.69
N LEU A 75 -8.36 18.11 2.64
CA LEU A 75 -8.08 19.09 3.69
C LEU A 75 -8.91 18.85 4.95
N ILE A 76 -10.18 18.47 4.81
CA ILE A 76 -11.02 18.03 5.95
C ILE A 76 -10.36 16.83 6.62
N HIS A 77 -10.01 15.81 5.84
CA HIS A 77 -9.33 14.61 6.34
C HIS A 77 -8.06 14.95 7.10
N ARG A 78 -7.22 15.82 6.53
CA ARG A 78 -5.98 16.25 7.18
C ARG A 78 -6.24 16.99 8.49
N PHE A 79 -7.22 17.89 8.52
CA PHE A 79 -7.56 18.62 9.74
C PHE A 79 -8.02 17.68 10.86
N ILE A 80 -8.85 16.68 10.55
CA ILE A 80 -9.33 15.70 11.54
C ILE A 80 -8.18 14.82 12.05
N THR A 81 -7.32 14.32 11.16
CA THR A 81 -6.23 13.40 11.54
C THR A 81 -5.01 14.10 12.14
N LYS A 82 -4.75 15.36 11.77
CA LYS A 82 -3.65 16.18 12.29
C LYS A 82 -4.00 17.67 12.10
N PRO A 83 -4.63 18.34 13.09
CA PRO A 83 -5.14 19.70 12.96
C PRO A 83 -4.13 20.75 12.45
N ASP A 84 -2.87 20.66 12.91
CA ASP A 84 -1.79 21.56 12.48
C ASP A 84 -1.01 21.05 11.24
N GLY A 85 -1.42 19.90 10.71
CA GLY A 85 -0.71 19.21 9.65
C GLY A 85 -0.99 19.80 8.28
N TRP A 86 0.05 19.93 7.46
CA TRP A 86 -0.09 20.38 6.09
C TRP A 86 -0.20 19.23 5.09
N VAL A 87 -0.73 19.55 3.92
CA VAL A 87 -0.79 18.69 2.74
C VAL A 87 0.14 19.23 1.66
N SER A 88 1.09 18.43 1.18
CA SER A 88 1.97 18.81 0.08
C SER A 88 1.33 18.52 -1.28
N VAL A 89 1.45 19.47 -2.22
CA VAL A 89 0.84 19.39 -3.55
C VAL A 89 1.81 19.86 -4.63
N SER A 90 1.84 19.15 -5.77
CA SER A 90 2.57 19.62 -6.94
C SER A 90 1.74 20.62 -7.72
N LEU A 91 2.32 21.78 -8.02
CA LEU A 91 1.75 22.78 -8.93
C LEU A 91 2.40 22.75 -10.33
N SER A 92 3.26 21.75 -10.59
CA SER A 92 3.99 21.64 -11.85
C SER A 92 3.07 21.19 -12.98
N ASN A 93 3.03 21.95 -14.08
CA ASN A 93 2.32 21.54 -15.29
C ASN A 93 2.95 20.32 -15.98
N GLN A 94 4.22 20.00 -15.68
CA GLN A 94 4.85 18.77 -16.16
C GLN A 94 4.17 17.55 -15.52
N ASP A 95 3.97 17.60 -14.20
CA ASP A 95 3.32 16.54 -13.43
C ASP A 95 1.82 16.46 -13.76
N LEU A 96 1.15 17.62 -13.77
CA LEU A 96 -0.30 17.72 -13.96
C LEU A 96 -0.74 17.60 -15.42
N GLY A 97 0.20 17.66 -16.37
CA GLY A 97 -0.07 17.62 -17.80
C GLY A 97 0.06 16.24 -18.43
N ARG A 98 0.75 15.30 -17.78
CA ARG A 98 1.04 13.96 -18.31
C ARG A 98 -0.18 13.05 -18.15
N ALA A 99 -0.65 12.48 -19.27
CA ALA A 99 -1.64 11.41 -19.22
C ALA A 99 -1.01 10.17 -18.58
N SER A 100 -1.75 9.52 -17.68
CA SER A 100 -1.34 8.30 -17.00
C SER A 100 -2.58 7.61 -16.45
N ARG A 101 -2.61 6.28 -16.52
CA ARG A 101 -3.68 5.47 -15.91
C ARG A 101 -3.76 5.64 -14.39
N TYR A 102 -2.63 5.98 -13.75
CA TYR A 102 -2.54 6.13 -12.30
C TYR A 102 -2.95 7.52 -11.80
N ARG A 103 -3.22 8.45 -12.73
CA ARG A 103 -3.50 9.84 -12.40
C ARG A 103 -5.00 10.05 -12.17
N ALA A 104 -5.34 10.56 -10.99
CA ALA A 104 -6.69 11.00 -10.68
C ALA A 104 -7.15 12.15 -11.58
N THR A 105 -8.44 12.23 -11.87
CA THR A 105 -9.07 13.35 -12.60
C THR A 105 -8.81 14.70 -11.93
N ALA A 106 -8.76 14.75 -10.59
CA ALA A 106 -8.45 15.96 -9.83
C ALA A 106 -7.00 16.46 -10.04
N MET A 107 -6.08 15.59 -10.48
CA MET A 107 -4.70 15.98 -10.82
C MET A 107 -4.62 16.47 -12.27
N ASN A 108 -5.11 17.68 -12.51
CA ASN A 108 -5.15 18.30 -13.82
C ASN A 108 -4.55 19.72 -13.82
N LYS A 109 -4.34 20.29 -15.02
CA LYS A 109 -3.74 21.63 -15.19
C LYS A 109 -4.52 22.79 -14.55
N THR A 110 -5.78 22.57 -14.16
CA THR A 110 -6.59 23.59 -13.48
C THR A 110 -6.45 23.55 -11.96
N LEU A 111 -5.94 22.45 -11.38
CA LEU A 111 -5.74 22.30 -9.93
C LEU A 111 -4.98 23.48 -9.31
N PRO A 112 -3.85 23.98 -9.86
CA PRO A 112 -3.14 25.12 -9.28
C PRO A 112 -3.99 26.39 -9.25
N THR A 113 -4.82 26.61 -10.29
CA THR A 113 -5.72 27.75 -10.35
C THR A 113 -6.86 27.62 -9.34
N VAL A 114 -7.41 26.42 -9.17
CA VAL A 114 -8.45 26.15 -8.17
C VAL A 114 -7.92 26.42 -6.76
N ILE A 115 -6.77 25.85 -6.40
CA ILE A 115 -6.16 26.04 -5.07
C ILE A 115 -5.88 27.53 -4.82
N LYS A 116 -5.26 28.24 -5.77
CA LYS A 116 -4.98 29.68 -5.64
C LYS A 116 -6.25 30.49 -5.38
N ARG A 117 -7.32 30.22 -6.12
CA ARG A 117 -8.62 30.90 -5.94
C ARG A 117 -9.25 30.60 -4.59
N LEU A 118 -9.20 29.34 -4.14
CA LEU A 118 -9.70 28.97 -2.81
C LEU A 118 -8.88 29.59 -1.67
N ALA A 119 -7.63 29.96 -1.94
CA ALA A 119 -6.73 30.63 -1.01
C ALA A 119 -6.78 32.16 -1.04
N GLU A 120 -7.53 32.77 -1.97
CA GLU A 120 -7.71 34.23 -1.98
C GLU A 120 -8.34 34.72 -0.67
N PRO A 121 -7.98 35.90 -0.14
CA PRO A 121 -8.48 36.38 1.15
C PRO A 121 -10.01 36.44 1.28
N GLU A 122 -10.72 36.72 0.18
CA GLU A 122 -12.19 36.73 0.12
C GLU A 122 -12.80 35.31 0.20
N MET A 123 -12.03 34.30 -0.22
CA MET A 123 -12.46 32.90 -0.26
C MET A 123 -12.04 32.15 1.00
N ALA A 124 -10.79 32.29 1.46
CA ALA A 124 -10.24 31.77 2.72
C ALA A 124 -10.62 30.31 3.08
N PHE A 125 -10.86 29.46 2.06
CA PHE A 125 -11.13 28.03 2.24
C PHE A 125 -9.85 27.21 2.33
N VAL A 126 -8.76 27.74 1.77
CA VAL A 126 -7.43 27.13 1.77
C VAL A 126 -6.41 28.12 2.31
N GLU A 127 -5.55 27.67 3.21
CA GLU A 127 -4.30 28.36 3.52
C GLU A 127 -3.18 27.68 2.75
N MET A 128 -2.29 28.45 2.12
CA MET A 128 -1.26 27.92 1.21
C MET A 128 0.09 28.60 1.45
N GLU A 129 1.15 27.80 1.57
CA GLU A 129 2.54 28.27 1.54
C GLU A 129 3.21 27.81 0.24
N ILE A 130 3.67 28.76 -0.56
CA ILE A 130 4.30 28.47 -1.85
C ILE A 130 5.68 27.87 -1.61
N GLY A 131 5.92 26.73 -2.25
CA GLY A 131 7.22 26.06 -2.24
C GLY A 131 8.29 26.88 -2.97
N HIS A 132 9.54 26.72 -2.57
CA HIS A 132 10.69 27.35 -3.21
C HIS A 132 11.76 26.31 -3.57
N GLN A 133 12.44 26.52 -4.70
CA GLN A 133 13.65 25.78 -5.03
C GLN A 133 14.81 26.41 -4.26
N GLY A 134 15.43 25.66 -3.36
CA GLY A 134 16.60 26.15 -2.64
C GLY A 134 17.84 26.08 -3.53
N TYR A 135 18.45 27.23 -3.83
CA TYR A 135 19.79 27.29 -4.43
C TYR A 135 20.89 26.91 -3.41
N PHE A 136 20.61 27.11 -2.11
CA PHE A 136 21.52 26.80 -0.99
C PHE A 136 20.79 26.23 0.25
N GLY A 137 19.58 25.69 0.07
CA GLY A 137 18.75 25.11 1.15
C GLY A 137 17.82 24.00 0.64
N PRO A 138 17.09 23.29 1.52
CA PRO A 138 16.21 22.21 1.10
C PRO A 138 15.05 22.76 0.26
N ALA A 139 14.86 22.23 -0.95
CA ALA A 139 13.70 22.59 -1.78
C ALA A 139 12.41 22.17 -1.08
N ARG A 140 11.46 23.10 -0.91
CA ARG A 140 10.18 22.84 -0.26
C ARG A 140 9.08 22.79 -1.30
N ARG A 141 8.24 21.75 -1.27
CA ARG A 141 7.02 21.68 -2.10
C ARG A 141 5.99 22.70 -1.61
N THR A 142 5.06 23.08 -2.49
CA THR A 142 3.90 23.88 -2.05
C THR A 142 3.06 23.05 -1.10
N VAL A 143 2.61 23.68 -0.02
CA VAL A 143 1.77 23.03 0.98
C VAL A 143 0.48 23.81 1.19
N MET A 144 -0.57 23.10 1.56
CA MET A 144 -1.89 23.67 1.83
C MET A 144 -2.53 23.03 3.07
N LYS A 145 -3.39 23.77 3.75
CA LYS A 145 -4.23 23.27 4.85
C LYS A 145 -5.62 23.92 4.79
N ALA A 146 -6.56 23.42 5.60
CA ALA A 146 -7.90 23.99 5.68
C ALA A 146 -7.86 25.44 6.19
N GLY A 147 -8.44 26.36 5.42
CA GLY A 147 -8.54 27.77 5.82
C GLY A 147 -9.72 28.03 6.75
N SER A 148 -9.72 29.20 7.39
CA SER A 148 -10.71 29.58 8.41
C SER A 148 -12.16 29.37 7.98
N ARG A 149 -12.51 29.68 6.72
CA ARG A 149 -13.87 29.51 6.23
C ARG A 149 -14.24 28.04 6.09
N LEU A 150 -13.32 27.19 5.66
CA LEU A 150 -13.56 25.74 5.61
C LEU A 150 -13.78 25.21 7.03
N LEU A 151 -12.92 25.58 7.98
CA LEU A 151 -13.03 25.17 9.39
C LEU A 151 -14.38 25.52 10.02
N THR A 152 -14.94 26.69 9.73
CA THR A 152 -16.31 27.04 10.17
C THR A 152 -17.35 26.02 9.69
N ARG A 153 -17.26 25.54 8.44
CA ARG A 153 -18.23 24.59 7.88
C ARG A 153 -18.07 23.20 8.51
N LEU A 154 -16.85 22.79 8.86
CA LEU A 154 -16.64 21.52 9.57
C LEU A 154 -17.34 21.56 10.93
N HIS A 155 -17.20 22.67 11.67
CA HIS A 155 -17.84 22.85 12.96
C HIS A 155 -19.37 22.89 12.84
N ASP A 156 -19.91 23.67 11.89
CA ASP A 156 -21.37 23.84 11.73
C ASP A 156 -22.09 22.55 11.30
N HIS A 157 -21.41 21.67 10.57
CA HIS A 157 -21.98 20.42 10.05
C HIS A 157 -21.55 19.16 10.81
N GLY A 158 -20.63 19.26 11.79
CA GLY A 158 -20.18 18.13 12.59
C GLY A 158 -19.50 17.01 11.80
N ILE A 159 -18.68 17.36 10.82
CA ILE A 159 -18.06 16.40 9.89
C ILE A 159 -16.98 15.54 10.58
N GLY A 160 -17.09 14.23 10.42
CA GLY A 160 -16.09 13.23 10.84
C GLY A 160 -15.43 12.50 9.67
N LEU A 161 -14.61 11.48 9.97
CA LEU A 161 -13.96 10.64 8.95
C LEU A 161 -14.99 9.81 8.16
N ASP A 162 -16.06 9.37 8.80
CA ASP A 162 -17.15 8.60 8.19
C ASP A 162 -17.94 9.33 7.11
N ASP A 163 -17.81 10.66 7.06
CA ASP A 163 -18.40 11.53 6.05
C ASP A 163 -17.57 11.59 4.75
N LEU A 164 -16.36 11.01 4.78
CA LEU A 164 -15.42 10.99 3.67
C LEU A 164 -15.32 9.57 3.09
N THR A 165 -14.88 9.51 1.84
CA THR A 165 -14.56 8.25 1.16
C THR A 165 -13.46 8.48 0.13
N GLN A 166 -13.11 7.45 -0.63
CA GLN A 166 -12.23 7.53 -1.78
C GLN A 166 -13.00 7.12 -3.04
N SER A 167 -12.80 7.86 -4.13
CA SER A 167 -13.44 7.63 -5.42
C SER A 167 -13.01 6.30 -6.04
N THR A 168 -13.96 5.64 -6.71
CA THR A 168 -13.79 4.30 -7.32
C THR A 168 -12.96 4.30 -8.60
N GLY A 169 -12.58 5.46 -9.13
CA GLY A 169 -11.79 5.60 -10.36
C GLY A 169 -10.28 5.42 -10.19
N GLN A 170 -9.83 5.02 -8.99
CA GLN A 170 -8.42 4.77 -8.73
C GLN A 170 -8.00 3.43 -9.32
N GLU A 171 -6.89 3.41 -10.09
CA GLU A 171 -6.29 2.16 -10.53
C GLU A 171 -5.82 1.34 -9.33
N VAL A 172 -6.27 0.09 -9.26
CA VAL A 172 -5.94 -0.85 -8.18
C VAL A 172 -4.79 -1.79 -8.53
N ILE A 173 -4.46 -1.92 -9.82
CA ILE A 173 -3.35 -2.72 -10.31
C ILE A 173 -2.17 -1.81 -10.65
N ILE A 174 -1.11 -1.88 -9.84
CA ILE A 174 0.08 -1.04 -9.94
C ILE A 174 1.24 -1.83 -10.53
N LEU A 175 1.71 -1.44 -11.72
CA LEU A 175 2.89 -2.03 -12.34
C LEU A 175 4.11 -1.12 -12.13
N LYS A 176 5.12 -1.63 -11.44
CA LYS A 176 6.41 -0.96 -11.26
C LYS A 176 7.47 -1.55 -12.17
N ASP A 177 8.33 -0.69 -12.70
CA ASP A 177 9.50 -1.10 -13.46
C ASP A 177 10.57 -1.74 -12.54
N SER A 178 11.60 -2.31 -13.15
CA SER A 178 12.82 -2.73 -12.46
C SER A 178 13.53 -1.51 -11.89
N LYS A 179 14.09 -1.65 -10.69
CA LYS A 179 14.94 -0.62 -10.09
C LYS A 179 16.30 -0.63 -10.79
N ALA A 180 16.76 0.53 -11.27
CA ALA A 180 18.10 0.66 -11.84
C ALA A 180 19.20 0.56 -10.76
N ASP A 181 18.93 1.08 -9.57
CA ASP A 181 19.83 1.03 -8.41
C ASP A 181 19.07 1.06 -7.07
N TYR A 182 19.80 1.21 -5.96
CA TYR A 182 19.22 1.21 -4.61
C TYR A 182 18.33 2.45 -4.33
N TRP A 183 18.60 3.57 -5.01
CA TRP A 183 17.89 4.84 -4.79
C TRP A 183 16.67 4.97 -5.70
N ASP A 184 16.58 4.14 -6.75
CA ASP A 184 15.43 4.05 -7.62
C ASP A 184 14.26 3.30 -6.95
N GLU A 185 13.10 3.95 -6.88
CA GLU A 185 11.87 3.36 -6.35
C GLU A 185 11.17 2.42 -7.35
N GLY A 186 11.65 2.37 -8.60
CA GLY A 186 11.01 1.69 -9.72
C GLY A 186 9.81 2.49 -10.19
N GLY A 187 9.93 3.14 -11.36
CA GLY A 187 8.89 4.00 -11.92
C GLY A 187 7.59 3.23 -12.19
N LEU A 188 6.46 3.96 -12.22
CA LEU A 188 5.19 3.39 -12.65
C LEU A 188 5.17 3.16 -14.16
N VAL A 189 4.71 1.99 -14.58
CA VAL A 189 4.65 1.56 -15.98
C VAL A 189 3.20 1.58 -16.44
N GLU A 190 2.94 2.27 -17.56
CA GLU A 190 1.64 2.20 -18.25
C GLU A 190 1.50 0.83 -18.93
N TYR A 191 0.29 0.30 -19.01
CA TYR A 191 0.00 -0.99 -19.66
C TYR A 191 -1.37 -0.95 -20.34
N ASP A 192 -1.63 -1.85 -21.27
CA ASP A 192 -2.95 -2.02 -21.87
C ASP A 192 -3.78 -3.03 -21.06
N ASP A 193 -5.10 -2.87 -21.05
CA ASP A 193 -5.97 -3.82 -20.36
C ASP A 193 -6.08 -5.14 -21.12
N THR A 194 -5.69 -6.24 -20.49
CA THR A 194 -5.81 -7.62 -20.97
C THR A 194 -6.85 -8.36 -20.14
N ASP A 195 -7.21 -9.59 -20.53
CA ASP A 195 -8.10 -10.42 -19.70
C ASP A 195 -7.49 -10.68 -18.33
N GLN A 196 -6.17 -10.89 -18.27
CA GLN A 196 -5.44 -11.08 -17.02
C GLN A 196 -5.48 -9.83 -16.12
N THR A 197 -5.23 -8.63 -16.64
CA THR A 197 -5.25 -7.42 -15.80
C THR A 197 -6.66 -7.00 -15.41
N ARG A 198 -7.67 -7.32 -16.23
CA ARG A 198 -9.09 -7.19 -15.84
C ARG A 198 -9.44 -8.17 -14.73
N HIS A 199 -9.05 -9.42 -14.84
CA HIS A 199 -9.27 -10.43 -13.82
C HIS A 199 -8.67 -10.01 -12.46
N TYR A 200 -7.39 -9.62 -12.43
CA TYR A 200 -6.76 -9.13 -11.19
C TYR A 200 -7.47 -7.91 -10.61
N ARG A 201 -7.97 -7.02 -11.47
CA ARG A 201 -8.73 -5.85 -11.04
C ARG A 201 -10.05 -6.26 -10.38
N ASP A 202 -10.77 -7.20 -10.98
CA ASP A 202 -12.05 -7.70 -10.47
C ASP A 202 -11.87 -8.36 -9.09
N GLU A 203 -10.81 -9.14 -8.90
CA GLU A 203 -10.46 -9.74 -7.61
C GLU A 203 -10.23 -8.69 -6.52
N VAL A 204 -9.35 -7.73 -6.79
CA VAL A 204 -9.00 -6.67 -5.83
C VAL A 204 -10.21 -5.79 -5.53
N GLN A 205 -11.03 -5.49 -6.53
CA GLN A 205 -12.27 -4.74 -6.34
C GLN A 205 -13.30 -5.53 -5.51
N ALA A 206 -13.42 -6.84 -5.71
CA ALA A 206 -14.28 -7.69 -4.90
C ALA A 206 -13.83 -7.74 -3.43
N ILE A 207 -12.52 -7.83 -3.18
CA ILE A 207 -11.94 -7.76 -1.83
C ILE A 207 -12.20 -6.38 -1.22
N ASN A 208 -11.91 -5.30 -1.92
CA ASN A 208 -12.13 -3.93 -1.43
C ASN A 208 -13.60 -3.66 -1.10
N ALA A 209 -14.53 -4.12 -1.95
CA ALA A 209 -15.96 -3.98 -1.71
C ALA A 209 -16.42 -4.74 -0.46
N TRP A 210 -15.82 -5.91 -0.18
CA TRP A 210 -16.07 -6.67 1.04
C TRP A 210 -15.55 -5.93 2.28
N LEU A 211 -14.27 -5.54 2.28
CA LEU A 211 -13.63 -4.85 3.42
C LEU A 211 -14.25 -3.49 3.74
N THR A 212 -14.80 -2.80 2.73
CA THR A 212 -15.51 -1.53 2.92
C THR A 212 -16.77 -1.69 3.78
N GLN A 213 -17.40 -2.88 3.75
CA GLN A 213 -18.65 -3.16 4.47
C GLN A 213 -18.43 -3.93 5.79
N ALA A 214 -17.22 -4.44 6.01
CA ALA A 214 -16.86 -5.26 7.16
C ALA A 214 -16.90 -4.48 8.49
N ASP A 215 -17.23 -5.16 9.60
CA ASP A 215 -17.08 -4.60 10.94
C ASP A 215 -15.62 -4.72 11.39
N ILE A 216 -14.88 -3.65 11.13
CA ILE A 216 -13.46 -3.52 11.48
C ILE A 216 -13.32 -2.23 12.27
N GLN A 217 -12.76 -2.33 13.46
CA GLN A 217 -12.61 -1.20 14.37
C GLN A 217 -11.16 -1.12 14.84
N PHE A 218 -10.70 0.09 15.11
CA PHE A 218 -9.41 0.30 15.76
C PHE A 218 -9.56 1.19 16.99
N ASP A 219 -9.42 0.59 18.16
CA ASP A 219 -9.35 1.28 19.44
C ASP A 219 -7.90 1.33 19.92
N GLY A 220 -7.16 2.34 19.47
CA GLY A 220 -5.74 2.47 19.78
C GLY A 220 -5.19 3.89 19.61
N ASP A 221 -3.97 4.07 20.10
CA ASP A 221 -3.18 5.29 19.98
C ASP A 221 -2.00 5.06 19.01
N PRO A 222 -1.83 5.88 17.95
CA PRO A 222 -2.59 7.08 17.58
C PRO A 222 -3.95 6.77 16.93
N VAL A 223 -4.82 7.77 16.94
CA VAL A 223 -6.05 7.77 16.13
C VAL A 223 -5.66 7.58 14.66
N VAL A 224 -6.21 6.55 14.04
CA VAL A 224 -6.05 6.26 12.61
C VAL A 224 -7.37 6.44 11.88
N ASP A 225 -7.29 6.66 10.57
CA ASP A 225 -8.46 6.59 9.70
C ASP A 225 -8.77 5.14 9.37
N ASP A 226 -9.55 4.49 10.22
CA ASP A 226 -9.97 3.09 10.07
C ASP A 226 -10.96 2.87 8.91
N THR A 227 -11.42 3.95 8.27
CA THR A 227 -12.17 3.92 7.01
C THR A 227 -11.26 3.74 5.79
N ASP A 228 -9.94 3.94 5.92
CA ASP A 228 -8.98 3.69 4.84
C ASP A 228 -8.68 2.19 4.71
N ARG A 229 -9.53 1.49 3.96
CA ARG A 229 -9.50 0.03 3.81
C ARG A 229 -9.13 -0.43 2.40
N LEU A 230 -8.80 0.51 1.52
CA LEU A 230 -8.54 0.20 0.11
C LEU A 230 -7.18 -0.46 -0.08
N LEU A 231 -7.19 -1.59 -0.76
CA LEU A 231 -6.03 -2.36 -1.19
C LEU A 231 -5.77 -2.14 -2.67
N ARG A 232 -4.49 -2.23 -3.02
CA ARG A 232 -3.96 -2.19 -4.38
C ARG A 232 -2.93 -3.29 -4.54
N ARG A 233 -2.86 -3.89 -5.73
CA ARG A 233 -1.96 -4.99 -6.06
C ARG A 233 -0.75 -4.48 -6.80
N TYR A 234 0.45 -4.72 -6.26
CA TYR A 234 1.70 -4.16 -6.78
C TYR A 234 2.56 -5.22 -7.46
N PHE A 235 2.65 -5.13 -8.78
CA PHE A 235 3.55 -5.89 -9.63
C PHE A 235 4.88 -5.16 -9.81
N SER A 236 5.93 -5.92 -10.10
CA SER A 236 7.31 -5.43 -10.15
C SER A 236 8.02 -5.88 -11.43
N ARG A 237 9.15 -5.24 -11.76
CA ARG A 237 9.99 -5.58 -12.92
C ARG A 237 9.26 -5.50 -14.26
N GLY A 238 8.22 -4.66 -14.35
CA GLY A 238 7.41 -4.53 -15.56
C GLY A 238 6.69 -5.82 -15.98
N SER A 239 6.51 -6.77 -15.05
CA SER A 239 5.89 -8.06 -15.32
C SER A 239 4.75 -8.36 -14.35
N PHE A 240 3.66 -8.91 -14.88
CA PHE A 240 2.50 -9.38 -14.11
C PHE A 240 2.72 -10.73 -13.44
N ASP A 241 3.87 -11.36 -13.65
CA ASP A 241 4.27 -12.61 -12.99
C ASP A 241 5.36 -12.36 -11.93
N CYS A 242 5.58 -11.10 -11.53
CA CYS A 242 6.58 -10.70 -10.55
C CYS A 242 5.97 -9.78 -9.48
N GLY A 243 6.10 -10.13 -8.20
CA GLY A 243 5.59 -9.32 -7.09
C GLY A 243 4.13 -9.66 -6.76
N GLY A 244 3.18 -8.78 -7.04
CA GLY A 244 1.74 -9.04 -6.88
C GLY A 244 1.17 -8.83 -5.47
N ARG A 245 1.96 -8.41 -4.47
CA ARG A 245 1.47 -8.21 -3.09
C ARG A 245 0.41 -7.11 -3.00
N LEU A 246 -0.52 -7.29 -2.07
CA LEU A 246 -1.55 -6.31 -1.72
C LEU A 246 -1.01 -5.30 -0.72
N PHE A 247 -1.17 -4.01 -1.03
CA PHE A 247 -0.79 -2.89 -0.18
C PHE A 247 -1.94 -1.92 0.01
N GLY A 248 -1.99 -1.31 1.19
CA GLY A 248 -3.06 -0.40 1.60
C GLY A 248 -3.75 -0.91 2.85
N GLY A 249 -4.89 -0.34 3.18
CA GLY A 249 -5.53 -0.60 4.47
C GLY A 249 -4.77 0.05 5.63
N PHE A 250 -5.49 0.66 6.56
CA PHE A 250 -4.91 1.34 7.71
C PHE A 250 -4.15 0.38 8.64
N TRP A 251 -4.46 -0.92 8.59
CA TRP A 251 -3.84 -1.93 9.46
C TRP A 251 -2.41 -2.29 9.05
N GLN A 252 -2.06 -2.23 7.77
CA GLN A 252 -0.72 -2.60 7.31
C GLN A 252 0.42 -1.75 7.91
N PRO A 253 0.32 -0.40 7.96
CA PRO A 253 1.36 0.43 8.56
C PRO A 253 1.40 0.36 10.10
N LEU A 254 0.39 -0.19 10.77
CA LEU A 254 0.41 -0.35 12.22
C LEU A 254 1.50 -1.36 12.62
N PRO A 255 2.37 -1.04 13.60
CA PRO A 255 3.23 -2.02 14.23
C PRO A 255 2.42 -3.20 14.75
N LYS A 256 3.04 -4.39 14.73
CA LYS A 256 2.42 -5.64 15.16
C LYS A 256 1.70 -5.54 16.51
N TRP A 257 2.35 -4.93 17.51
CA TRP A 257 1.76 -4.78 18.84
C TRP A 257 0.51 -3.88 18.86
N GLN A 258 0.42 -2.88 17.98
CA GLN A 258 -0.78 -2.03 17.85
C GLN A 258 -1.92 -2.80 17.22
N ARG A 259 -1.64 -3.59 16.17
CA ARG A 259 -2.63 -4.48 15.57
C ARG A 259 -3.23 -5.43 16.60
N HIS A 260 -2.40 -6.11 17.38
CA HIS A 260 -2.88 -7.06 18.39
C HIS A 260 -3.66 -6.42 19.54
N LYS A 261 -3.38 -5.16 19.88
CA LYS A 261 -4.03 -4.50 21.04
C LYS A 261 -5.28 -3.71 20.68
N GLY A 262 -5.33 -3.10 19.50
CA GLY A 262 -6.38 -2.15 19.15
C GLY A 262 -7.29 -2.59 18.01
N LEU A 263 -6.87 -3.55 17.18
CA LEU A 263 -7.70 -3.99 16.05
C LEU A 263 -8.75 -5.00 16.52
N LEU A 264 -9.99 -4.75 16.14
CA LEU A 264 -11.12 -5.64 16.36
C LEU A 264 -11.77 -5.98 15.02
N ILE A 265 -12.18 -7.24 14.88
CA ILE A 265 -12.96 -7.74 13.75
C ILE A 265 -14.22 -8.40 14.31
N ASP A 266 -15.40 -7.95 13.87
CA ASP A 266 -16.70 -8.37 14.43
C ASP A 266 -16.77 -8.18 15.96
N GLY A 267 -16.11 -7.14 16.48
CA GLY A 267 -16.00 -6.86 17.92
C GLY A 267 -15.06 -7.80 18.70
N GLU A 268 -14.36 -8.73 18.05
CA GLU A 268 -13.43 -9.67 18.67
C GLU A 268 -11.97 -9.23 18.51
N GLU A 269 -11.12 -9.63 19.46
CA GLU A 269 -9.67 -9.56 19.30
C GLU A 269 -9.23 -10.30 18.05
N VAL A 270 -8.09 -9.89 17.49
CA VAL A 270 -7.53 -10.47 16.27
C VAL A 270 -6.34 -11.39 16.54
N ALA A 271 -6.16 -12.34 15.63
CA ALA A 271 -4.93 -13.12 15.48
C ALA A 271 -4.39 -12.96 14.06
N THR A 272 -3.06 -12.97 13.92
CA THR A 272 -2.39 -12.98 12.61
C THR A 272 -1.92 -14.39 12.32
N LEU A 273 -2.39 -14.97 11.20
CA LEU A 273 -2.00 -16.29 10.73
C LEU A 273 -1.02 -16.14 9.57
N ASP A 274 0.16 -16.73 9.71
CA ASP A 274 1.26 -16.65 8.74
C ASP A 274 1.68 -18.04 8.24
N TYR A 275 2.18 -18.09 7.00
CA TYR A 275 2.73 -19.30 6.39
C TYR A 275 4.16 -19.59 6.86
N GLY A 276 4.35 -20.79 7.39
CA GLY A 276 5.65 -21.33 7.72
C GLY A 276 6.43 -21.74 6.47
N GLN A 277 7.48 -20.97 6.15
CA GLN A 277 8.45 -21.29 5.09
C GLN A 277 7.82 -21.30 3.68
N MET A 278 6.99 -20.29 3.37
CA MET A 278 6.23 -20.23 2.12
C MET A 278 7.11 -20.33 0.86
N ALA A 279 8.13 -19.48 0.73
CA ALA A 279 9.01 -19.45 -0.43
C ALA A 279 9.69 -20.81 -0.78
N PRO A 280 10.39 -21.50 0.14
CA PRO A 280 10.98 -22.81 -0.19
C PRO A 280 9.91 -23.87 -0.48
N ARG A 281 8.76 -23.86 0.20
CA ARG A 281 7.67 -24.82 -0.09
C ARG A 281 7.11 -24.62 -1.49
N ILE A 282 6.89 -23.37 -1.91
CA ILE A 282 6.49 -23.04 -3.29
C ILE A 282 7.53 -23.59 -4.28
N LEU A 283 8.82 -23.35 -4.06
CA LEU A 283 9.87 -23.82 -4.97
C LEU A 283 9.90 -25.34 -5.09
N TYR A 284 9.78 -26.07 -3.98
CA TYR A 284 9.71 -27.53 -3.98
C TYR A 284 8.43 -28.05 -4.66
N GLY A 285 7.31 -27.40 -4.43
CA GLY A 285 6.05 -27.71 -5.11
C GLY A 285 6.14 -27.55 -6.64
N LEU A 286 6.63 -26.40 -7.10
CA LEU A 286 6.78 -26.09 -8.52
C LEU A 286 7.79 -27.00 -9.24
N THR A 287 8.81 -27.49 -8.53
CA THR A 287 9.80 -28.42 -9.09
C THR A 287 9.37 -29.89 -9.00
N GLY A 288 8.30 -30.19 -8.26
CA GLY A 288 7.80 -31.56 -8.07
C GLY A 288 8.77 -32.47 -7.29
N VAL A 289 9.78 -31.91 -6.62
CA VAL A 289 10.76 -32.66 -5.84
C VAL A 289 10.51 -32.46 -4.34
N PRO A 290 10.68 -33.50 -3.50
CA PRO A 290 10.46 -33.37 -2.07
C PRO A 290 11.54 -32.49 -1.42
N ALA A 291 11.15 -31.70 -0.43
CA ALA A 291 12.08 -30.97 0.41
C ALA A 291 12.98 -31.95 1.19
N PRO A 292 14.29 -31.70 1.28
CA PRO A 292 15.25 -32.58 1.95
C PRO A 292 15.07 -32.59 3.48
N THR A 293 14.44 -31.57 4.05
CA THR A 293 14.21 -31.40 5.48
C THR A 293 12.84 -30.77 5.74
N THR A 294 12.31 -31.00 6.95
CA THR A 294 11.06 -30.35 7.41
C THR A 294 11.22 -28.83 7.60
N ASP A 295 12.42 -28.38 7.95
CA ASP A 295 12.77 -26.97 8.06
C ASP A 295 13.89 -26.61 7.08
N SER A 296 13.51 -25.90 6.02
CA SER A 296 14.38 -25.43 4.93
C SER A 296 15.39 -24.38 5.39
N TYR A 297 15.29 -23.86 6.62
CA TYR A 297 16.24 -22.89 7.15
C TYR A 297 17.18 -23.48 8.21
N LEU A 298 17.03 -24.75 8.57
CA LEU A 298 17.93 -25.43 9.51
C LEU A 298 19.07 -26.10 8.73
N LEU A 299 20.24 -25.46 8.76
CA LEU A 299 21.48 -26.04 8.26
C LEU A 299 22.21 -26.81 9.36
N PRO A 300 22.72 -28.03 9.08
CA PRO A 300 23.57 -28.76 10.02
C PRO A 300 24.77 -27.94 10.49
N GLY A 301 24.95 -27.85 11.81
CA GLY A 301 26.00 -27.04 12.45
C GLY A 301 25.73 -25.54 12.52
N LEU A 302 24.54 -25.10 12.07
CA LEU A 302 24.06 -23.71 12.11
C LEU A 302 22.61 -23.59 12.59
N GLU A 303 22.16 -24.54 13.40
CA GLU A 303 20.77 -24.63 13.89
C GLU A 303 20.38 -23.38 14.67
N ALA A 304 21.30 -22.85 15.49
CA ALA A 304 21.11 -21.60 16.24
C ALA A 304 21.09 -20.34 15.35
N GLN A 305 21.48 -20.46 14.07
CA GLN A 305 21.57 -19.37 13.11
C GLN A 305 20.42 -19.38 12.10
N ARG A 306 19.36 -20.17 12.32
CA ARG A 306 18.16 -20.27 11.45
C ARG A 306 17.68 -18.92 10.90
N LYS A 307 17.57 -17.88 11.74
CA LYS A 307 17.15 -16.53 11.33
C LYS A 307 18.11 -15.92 10.29
N GLY A 308 19.41 -16.09 10.50
CA GLY A 308 20.44 -15.67 9.54
C GLY A 308 20.39 -16.49 8.25
N VAL A 309 20.19 -17.80 8.35
CA VAL A 309 20.06 -18.70 7.19
C VAL A 309 18.86 -18.32 6.32
N LYS A 310 17.68 -18.08 6.92
CA LYS A 310 16.49 -17.54 6.22
C LYS A 310 16.85 -16.26 5.44
N LYS A 311 17.55 -15.33 6.10
CA LYS A 311 18.00 -14.09 5.43
C LYS A 311 19.00 -14.33 4.31
N VAL A 312 19.90 -15.30 4.42
CA VAL A 312 20.82 -15.61 3.32
C VAL A 312 20.07 -16.27 2.17
N MET A 313 19.27 -17.31 2.43
CA MET A 313 18.52 -18.05 1.41
C MET A 313 17.62 -17.14 0.59
N ASN A 314 16.80 -16.31 1.25
CA ASN A 314 15.96 -15.33 0.55
C ASN A 314 16.80 -14.41 -0.35
N ALA A 315 18.06 -14.09 0.01
CA ALA A 315 18.88 -13.16 -0.77
C ALA A 315 19.43 -13.84 -2.02
N LEU A 316 19.67 -15.15 -1.95
CA LEU A 316 20.02 -15.96 -3.12
C LEU A 316 18.84 -16.04 -4.10
N LEU A 317 17.60 -16.13 -3.59
CA LEU A 317 16.39 -16.19 -4.42
C LEU A 317 16.11 -14.89 -5.18
N PHE A 318 16.35 -13.73 -4.55
CA PHE A 318 16.11 -12.41 -5.16
C PHE A 318 17.30 -11.87 -5.97
N ALA A 319 18.47 -12.48 -5.86
CA ALA A 319 19.62 -12.06 -6.65
C ALA A 319 19.51 -12.55 -8.10
N ASP A 320 19.87 -11.71 -9.06
CA ASP A 320 20.07 -12.09 -10.48
C ASP A 320 21.53 -12.52 -10.76
N LYS A 321 22.42 -12.44 -9.75
CA LYS A 321 23.85 -12.73 -9.85
C LYS A 321 24.41 -13.27 -8.53
N PRO A 322 25.48 -14.09 -8.55
CA PRO A 322 26.13 -14.58 -7.34
C PRO A 322 26.50 -13.46 -6.36
N LEU A 323 26.15 -13.65 -5.09
CA LEU A 323 26.49 -12.73 -4.00
C LEU A 323 27.87 -13.07 -3.44
N THR A 324 28.62 -12.04 -3.01
CA THR A 324 29.95 -12.21 -2.40
C THR A 324 30.01 -11.77 -0.94
N ARG A 325 28.91 -11.21 -0.41
CA ARG A 325 28.83 -10.65 0.94
C ARG A 325 27.48 -10.97 1.56
N PHE A 326 27.45 -11.02 2.89
CA PHE A 326 26.20 -11.10 3.64
C PHE A 326 25.23 -9.96 3.26
N PRO A 327 23.92 -10.22 3.22
CA PRO A 327 22.91 -9.16 3.15
C PRO A 327 23.06 -8.18 4.33
N ALA A 328 22.47 -6.98 4.18
CA ALA A 328 22.44 -5.97 5.24
C ALA A 328 21.94 -6.58 6.56
N ASP A 329 22.54 -6.16 7.67
CA ASP A 329 22.19 -6.60 9.04
C ASP A 329 22.18 -8.11 9.30
N THR A 330 22.80 -8.91 8.42
CA THR A 330 22.74 -10.38 8.50
C THR A 330 23.99 -10.98 9.13
N ARG A 331 25.16 -10.35 8.94
CA ARG A 331 26.46 -10.85 9.44
C ARG A 331 26.50 -11.10 10.96
N LYS A 332 25.80 -10.26 11.73
CA LYS A 332 25.71 -10.33 13.21
C LYS A 332 24.96 -11.56 13.72
N LEU A 333 24.23 -12.25 12.84
CA LEU A 333 23.50 -13.48 13.16
C LEU A 333 24.36 -14.74 13.02
N PHE A 334 25.62 -14.61 12.58
CA PHE A 334 26.53 -15.74 12.35
C PHE A 334 27.79 -15.62 13.21
N PRO A 335 28.46 -16.74 13.55
CA PRO A 335 29.72 -16.73 14.27
C PRO A 335 30.78 -15.80 13.64
N THR A 336 31.62 -15.18 14.46
CA THR A 336 32.60 -14.18 14.02
C THR A 336 33.63 -14.69 12.99
N ARG A 337 33.85 -16.00 12.89
CA ARG A 337 34.78 -16.58 11.90
C ARG A 337 34.09 -17.22 10.69
N MET A 338 32.76 -17.23 10.65
CA MET A 338 32.04 -17.84 9.53
C MET A 338 32.06 -16.92 8.31
N ALA A 339 32.59 -17.43 7.20
CA ALA A 339 32.58 -16.74 5.92
C ALA A 339 31.22 -16.89 5.23
N PHE A 340 30.83 -15.88 4.45
CA PHE A 340 29.58 -15.91 3.69
C PHE A 340 29.53 -17.10 2.71
N ALA A 341 30.64 -17.37 2.03
CA ALA A 341 30.75 -18.47 1.08
C ALA A 341 30.45 -19.84 1.71
N GLN A 342 30.84 -20.06 2.98
CA GLN A 342 30.56 -21.30 3.69
C GLN A 342 29.05 -21.49 3.94
N VAL A 343 28.33 -20.41 4.25
CA VAL A 343 26.86 -20.45 4.44
C VAL A 343 26.16 -20.72 3.10
N VAL A 344 26.60 -20.07 2.02
CA VAL A 344 26.05 -20.30 0.68
C VAL A 344 26.30 -21.73 0.24
N GLU A 345 27.52 -22.24 0.39
CA GLU A 345 27.85 -23.62 0.06
C GLU A 345 26.98 -24.63 0.81
N ALA A 346 26.78 -24.44 2.13
CA ALA A 346 25.91 -25.28 2.93
C ALA A 346 24.44 -25.23 2.45
N LEU A 347 23.93 -24.05 2.10
CA LEU A 347 22.60 -23.90 1.48
C LEU A 347 22.49 -24.62 0.14
N GLN A 348 23.49 -24.47 -0.73
CA GLN A 348 23.50 -25.09 -2.05
C GLN A 348 23.60 -26.62 -1.97
N GLN A 349 24.34 -27.14 -0.99
CA GLN A 349 24.43 -28.57 -0.72
C GLN A 349 23.11 -29.13 -0.18
N LEU A 350 22.53 -28.50 0.85
CA LEU A 350 21.24 -28.95 1.40
C LEU A 350 20.13 -28.87 0.36
N HIS A 351 20.04 -27.75 -0.35
CA HIS A 351 19.02 -27.47 -1.35
C HIS A 351 19.46 -27.83 -2.77
N ALA A 352 20.32 -28.84 -2.94
CA ALA A 352 20.79 -29.29 -4.25
C ALA A 352 19.67 -29.45 -5.32
N PRO A 353 18.47 -29.98 -4.99
CA PRO A 353 17.38 -30.10 -5.97
C PRO A 353 16.90 -28.77 -6.57
N ILE A 354 16.96 -27.67 -5.81
CA ILE A 354 16.51 -26.33 -6.23
C ILE A 354 17.66 -25.34 -6.42
N ASN A 355 18.92 -25.77 -6.28
CA ASN A 355 20.10 -24.90 -6.36
C ASN A 355 20.19 -24.17 -7.71
N HIS A 356 19.72 -24.79 -8.79
CA HIS A 356 19.66 -24.18 -10.12
C HIS A 356 18.75 -22.93 -10.20
N LEU A 357 17.89 -22.72 -9.19
CA LEU A 357 17.03 -21.54 -9.07
C LEU A 357 17.68 -20.40 -8.27
N PHE A 358 18.76 -20.66 -7.53
CA PHE A 358 19.47 -19.59 -6.83
C PHE A 358 20.18 -18.67 -7.82
N PHE A 359 20.21 -17.37 -7.49
CA PHE A 359 20.81 -16.31 -8.29
C PHE A 359 20.14 -16.07 -9.66
N THR A 360 18.88 -16.47 -9.82
CA THR A 360 18.09 -16.28 -11.05
C THR A 360 17.04 -15.18 -10.94
N GLY A 361 16.88 -14.56 -9.76
CA GLY A 361 15.79 -13.62 -9.47
C GLY A 361 14.42 -14.28 -9.24
N ILE A 362 14.35 -15.62 -9.17
CA ILE A 362 13.11 -16.41 -8.99
C ILE A 362 12.25 -15.94 -7.80
N GLY A 363 12.85 -15.32 -6.79
CA GLY A 363 12.13 -14.77 -5.63
C GLY A 363 10.99 -13.82 -6.00
N HIS A 364 11.09 -13.10 -7.12
CA HIS A 364 10.01 -12.24 -7.60
C HIS A 364 8.79 -13.01 -8.12
N GLN A 365 9.02 -14.16 -8.78
CA GLN A 365 7.94 -15.05 -9.24
C GLN A 365 7.35 -15.84 -8.08
N VAL A 366 8.19 -16.28 -7.13
CA VAL A 366 7.71 -16.88 -5.87
C VAL A 366 6.79 -15.90 -5.16
N GLN A 367 7.17 -14.63 -5.03
CA GLN A 367 6.33 -13.59 -4.44
C GLN A 367 4.98 -13.42 -5.18
N PHE A 368 4.98 -13.58 -6.51
CA PHE A 368 3.75 -13.57 -7.29
C PHE A 368 2.85 -14.74 -6.91
N VAL A 369 3.38 -15.96 -6.84
CA VAL A 369 2.63 -17.14 -6.36
C VAL A 369 2.14 -16.95 -4.92
N GLU A 370 2.97 -16.39 -4.02
CA GLU A 370 2.54 -16.04 -2.65
C GLU A 370 1.31 -15.12 -2.68
N SER A 371 1.30 -14.16 -3.59
CA SER A 371 0.20 -13.20 -3.71
C SER A 371 -1.07 -13.79 -4.33
N GLU A 372 -0.95 -14.71 -5.28
CA GLU A 372 -2.10 -15.44 -5.85
C GLU A 372 -2.78 -16.28 -4.76
N ILE A 373 -1.99 -17.03 -3.99
CA ILE A 373 -2.48 -17.80 -2.84
C ILE A 373 -3.20 -16.89 -1.83
N LEU A 374 -2.64 -15.74 -1.51
CA LEU A 374 -3.27 -14.79 -0.59
C LEU A 374 -4.60 -14.24 -1.15
N VAL A 375 -4.65 -13.88 -2.43
CA VAL A 375 -5.87 -13.38 -3.08
C VAL A 375 -6.97 -14.45 -3.03
N ASP A 376 -6.65 -15.69 -3.37
CA ASP A 376 -7.61 -16.79 -3.32
C ASP A 376 -8.07 -17.11 -1.90
N VAL A 377 -7.18 -17.03 -0.90
CA VAL A 377 -7.58 -17.12 0.51
C VAL A 377 -8.58 -16.01 0.85
N LEU A 378 -8.32 -14.75 0.49
CA LEU A 378 -9.24 -13.65 0.80
C LEU A 378 -10.59 -13.79 0.11
N LEU A 379 -10.62 -14.27 -1.13
CA LEU A 379 -11.86 -14.54 -1.87
C LEU A 379 -12.64 -15.72 -1.29
N ALA A 380 -11.94 -16.77 -0.83
CA ALA A 380 -12.55 -17.88 -0.10
C ALA A 380 -13.12 -17.43 1.24
N LEU A 381 -12.38 -16.64 2.03
CA LEU A 381 -12.87 -16.06 3.28
C LEU A 381 -14.11 -15.19 3.06
N LYS A 382 -14.11 -14.34 2.03
CA LYS A 382 -15.28 -13.56 1.63
C LYS A 382 -16.48 -14.46 1.31
N THR A 383 -16.27 -15.59 0.66
CA THR A 383 -17.34 -16.55 0.31
C THR A 383 -17.93 -17.21 1.56
N GLU A 384 -17.10 -17.48 2.56
CA GLU A 384 -17.48 -18.01 3.87
C GLU A 384 -18.02 -16.95 4.84
N GLY A 385 -18.07 -15.68 4.42
CA GLY A 385 -18.49 -14.57 5.28
C GLY A 385 -17.50 -14.21 6.38
N ILE A 386 -16.24 -14.59 6.25
CA ILE A 386 -15.16 -14.31 7.21
C ILE A 386 -14.39 -13.07 6.75
N ILE A 387 -14.13 -12.15 7.68
CA ILE A 387 -13.30 -10.98 7.44
C ILE A 387 -11.83 -11.37 7.64
N GLY A 388 -11.04 -11.20 6.58
CA GLY A 388 -9.59 -11.40 6.60
C GLY A 388 -8.86 -10.17 6.08
N LEU A 389 -7.90 -9.65 6.85
CA LEU A 389 -7.09 -8.48 6.49
C LEU A 389 -5.69 -8.92 6.08
N PRO A 390 -5.26 -8.69 4.82
CA PRO A 390 -3.93 -9.11 4.38
C PRO A 390 -2.81 -8.24 4.94
N VAL A 391 -1.74 -8.89 5.41
CA VAL A 391 -0.45 -8.27 5.73
C VAL A 391 0.66 -9.13 5.15
N HIS A 392 1.27 -8.66 4.05
CA HIS A 392 2.24 -9.45 3.28
C HIS A 392 1.64 -10.78 2.83
N ASP A 393 2.15 -11.91 3.31
CA ASP A 393 1.68 -13.29 3.08
C ASP A 393 0.81 -13.83 4.23
N ALA A 394 0.56 -13.02 5.27
CA ALA A 394 -0.26 -13.36 6.41
C ALA A 394 -1.68 -12.76 6.31
N VAL A 395 -2.60 -13.32 7.10
CA VAL A 395 -3.99 -12.85 7.22
C VAL A 395 -4.32 -12.59 8.68
N ILE A 396 -4.84 -11.40 8.98
CA ILE A 396 -5.38 -11.05 10.28
C ILE A 396 -6.88 -11.38 10.29
N VAL A 397 -7.33 -12.10 11.30
CA VAL A 397 -8.71 -12.59 11.45
C VAL A 397 -9.18 -12.49 12.89
N ALA A 398 -10.50 -12.50 13.09
CA ALA A 398 -11.09 -12.69 14.42
C ALA A 398 -10.61 -14.01 15.04
N ARG A 399 -10.32 -14.03 16.35
CA ARG A 399 -9.74 -15.22 17.00
C ARG A 399 -10.63 -16.46 16.89
N SER A 400 -11.95 -16.30 16.92
CA SER A 400 -12.90 -17.40 16.75
C SER A 400 -12.76 -18.11 15.39
N SER A 401 -12.28 -17.40 14.36
CA SER A 401 -12.16 -17.89 12.98
C SER A 401 -10.85 -18.65 12.70
N ILE A 402 -9.90 -18.68 13.64
CA ILE A 402 -8.57 -19.31 13.44
C ILE A 402 -8.64 -20.72 12.85
N PRO A 403 -9.47 -21.66 13.38
CA PRO A 403 -9.49 -23.03 12.87
C PRO A 403 -9.94 -23.11 11.40
N GLN A 404 -10.98 -22.35 11.04
CA GLN A 404 -11.52 -22.35 9.68
C GLN A 404 -10.58 -21.65 8.69
N VAL A 405 -10.01 -20.51 9.08
CA VAL A 405 -9.06 -19.77 8.25
C VAL A 405 -7.79 -20.59 8.01
N SER A 406 -7.26 -21.25 9.06
CA SER A 406 -6.08 -22.11 8.92
C SER A 406 -6.34 -23.25 7.94
N LYS A 407 -7.54 -23.84 7.97
CA LYS A 407 -7.95 -24.89 7.01
C LYS A 407 -7.96 -24.34 5.57
N ILE A 408 -8.61 -23.20 5.34
CA ILE A 408 -8.71 -22.57 4.02
C ILE A 408 -7.31 -22.22 3.49
N MET A 409 -6.45 -21.63 4.32
CA MET A 409 -5.06 -21.33 3.97
C MET A 409 -4.30 -22.59 3.54
N LEU A 410 -4.40 -23.68 4.29
CA LEU A 410 -3.73 -24.94 3.95
C LEU A 410 -4.27 -25.57 2.66
N GLU A 411 -5.58 -25.53 2.44
CA GLU A 411 -6.24 -26.04 1.22
C GLU A 411 -5.79 -25.27 -0.02
N VAL A 412 -5.91 -23.93 0.00
CA VAL A 412 -5.47 -23.09 -1.13
C VAL A 412 -3.98 -23.26 -1.41
N PHE A 413 -3.15 -23.28 -0.36
CA PHE A 413 -1.71 -23.48 -0.52
C PHE A 413 -1.38 -24.81 -1.22
N LYS A 414 -2.09 -25.88 -0.83
CA LYS A 414 -1.91 -27.21 -1.41
C LYS A 414 -2.38 -27.27 -2.86
N ASP A 415 -3.45 -26.56 -3.21
CA ASP A 415 -3.95 -26.51 -4.59
C ASP A 415 -2.96 -25.85 -5.54
N TYR A 416 -2.25 -24.80 -5.09
CA TYR A 416 -1.22 -24.12 -5.88
C TYR A 416 0.09 -24.90 -5.98
N THR A 417 0.51 -25.54 -4.88
CA THR A 417 1.89 -26.03 -4.76
C THR A 417 1.99 -27.56 -4.79
N GLY A 418 0.88 -28.28 -4.60
CA GLY A 418 0.86 -29.73 -4.44
C GLY A 418 1.52 -30.25 -3.16
N VAL A 419 2.01 -29.37 -2.28
CA VAL A 419 2.70 -29.73 -1.03
C VAL A 419 1.94 -29.21 0.18
N GLU A 420 2.07 -29.91 1.32
CA GLU A 420 1.44 -29.50 2.57
C GLU A 420 2.03 -28.17 3.07
N GLY A 421 1.14 -27.23 3.38
CA GLY A 421 1.47 -25.96 4.01
C GLY A 421 1.77 -26.09 5.50
N MET A 422 2.18 -24.98 6.10
CA MET A 422 2.27 -24.84 7.56
C MET A 422 1.70 -23.47 7.89
N VAL A 423 0.71 -23.41 8.77
CA VAL A 423 0.12 -22.15 9.23
C VAL A 423 0.35 -22.04 10.73
N SER A 424 0.76 -20.87 11.20
CA SER A 424 0.96 -20.60 12.62
C SER A 424 0.43 -19.23 13.00
N GLU A 425 -0.10 -19.12 14.22
CA GLU A 425 -0.41 -17.83 14.84
C GLU A 425 0.89 -17.10 15.21
N GLU A 426 1.01 -15.87 14.72
CA GLU A 426 2.04 -14.96 15.17
C GLU A 426 1.84 -14.60 16.64
N ARG A 427 2.88 -14.80 17.45
CA ARG A 427 2.86 -14.35 18.86
C ARG A 427 2.97 -12.83 18.93
N GLY A 428 2.00 -12.19 19.59
CA GLY A 428 1.89 -10.74 19.75
C GLY A 428 3.04 -10.06 20.49
#